data_AF-A0A952KA34-F1
#
_entry.id   AF-A0A952KA34-F1
#
_cell.length_a   1.000
_cell.length_b   1.000
_cell.length_c   1.000
_cell.angle_alpha   90.00
_cell.angle_beta   90.00
_cell.angle_gamma   90.00
#
_symmetry.space_group_name_H-M   'P 1'
#
loop_
_entity.id
_entity.type
_entity.pdbx_description
1 polymer ?
#
loop_
_entity_poly.entity_id
_entity_poly.type
_entity_poly.pdbx_seq_one_letter_code
_entity_poly.pdbx_strand_id
1 'polypeptide(L)'
;MSEPSSIQYAKVDGSYFEKRGLRRYAGVWSLWALGVGAVISGHFAGWNLGLANGWGSMLLATIVISVMYLGLTFSLAEMSPALPHTGGAYSFARTAMGPWGGFLTGLAENVEYVLTPAVIVFFIGSYMGSIFGTPPAWQPVWWIGFYIVFIGLNIIGVELSFKITLAVTLLALACLVAFWISAFPKIDFARWAMNVGAGGAVLPEG
;
A
#
# COMPACT_ATOMS: atom_id res chain seq x y z
N MET A 1 41.91 2.05 30.63
CA MET A 1 40.62 2.60 31.09
C MET A 1 39.68 2.64 29.90
N SER A 2 38.73 1.71 29.84
CA SER A 2 37.68 1.68 28.80
C SER A 2 36.52 2.57 29.24
N GLU A 3 36.12 3.53 28.41
CA GLU A 3 34.99 4.43 28.68
C GLU A 3 33.68 3.64 28.89
N PRO A 4 32.78 4.08 29.80
CA PRO A 4 31.47 3.48 29.95
C PRO A 4 30.58 3.91 28.77
N SER A 5 30.21 2.97 27.90
CA SER A 5 29.21 3.24 26.86
C SER A 5 27.85 3.52 27.53
N SER A 6 27.18 4.58 27.11
CA SER A 6 25.93 5.12 27.69
C SER A 6 24.69 4.25 27.47
N ILE A 7 24.85 3.00 27.01
CA ILE A 7 23.76 2.10 26.63
C ILE A 7 23.79 0.87 27.54
N GLN A 8 22.89 0.86 28.51
CA GLN A 8 22.66 -0.31 29.36
C GLN A 8 21.72 -1.29 28.64
N TYR A 9 22.25 -2.44 28.21
CA TYR A 9 21.43 -3.53 27.73
C TYR A 9 20.89 -4.33 28.92
N ALA A 10 19.58 -4.23 29.17
CA ALA A 10 18.92 -5.07 30.15
C ALA A 10 18.86 -6.52 29.64
N LYS A 11 19.56 -7.44 30.31
CA LYS A 11 19.38 -8.88 30.08
C LYS A 11 18.03 -9.30 30.66
N VAL A 12 17.09 -9.63 29.79
CA VAL A 12 15.76 -10.11 30.17
C VAL A 12 15.72 -11.63 30.11
N ASP A 13 15.10 -12.25 31.10
CA ASP A 13 15.01 -13.71 31.25
C ASP A 13 14.09 -14.37 30.20
N GLY A 14 14.29 -15.66 29.90
CA GLY A 14 13.54 -16.39 28.88
C GLY A 14 12.02 -16.40 29.10
N SER A 15 11.60 -16.39 30.37
CA SER A 15 10.19 -16.31 30.80
C SER A 15 9.47 -15.02 30.35
N TYR A 16 10.21 -13.94 30.09
CA TYR A 16 9.67 -12.70 29.53
C TYR A 16 9.26 -12.85 28.06
N PHE A 17 10.02 -13.62 27.28
CA PHE A 17 9.73 -13.87 25.87
C PHE A 17 8.60 -14.88 25.68
N GLU A 18 8.50 -15.90 26.55
CA GLU A 18 7.40 -16.88 26.53
C GLU A 18 6.04 -16.22 26.75
N LYS A 19 5.92 -15.29 27.71
CA LYS A 19 4.67 -14.55 27.97
C LYS A 19 4.24 -13.62 26.83
N ARG A 20 5.15 -13.29 25.91
CA ARG A 20 4.90 -12.42 24.75
C ARG A 20 4.94 -13.17 23.42
N GLY A 21 4.89 -14.50 23.46
CA GLY A 21 4.78 -15.33 22.27
C GLY A 21 3.51 -14.99 21.49
N LEU A 22 3.66 -14.35 20.34
CA LEU A 22 2.55 -14.12 19.42
C LEU A 22 2.06 -15.46 18.88
N ARG A 23 0.73 -15.70 18.89
CA ARG A 23 0.16 -16.86 18.22
C ARG A 23 0.48 -16.74 16.72
N ARG A 24 1.18 -17.74 16.17
CA ARG A 24 1.43 -17.83 14.73
C ARG A 24 0.10 -18.06 14.02
N TYR A 25 -0.44 -17.00 13.44
CA TYR A 25 -1.74 -17.02 12.75
C TYR A 25 -1.62 -16.90 11.23
N ALA A 26 -0.56 -16.25 10.73
CA ALA A 26 -0.38 -16.01 9.30
C ALA A 26 0.34 -17.18 8.61
N GLY A 27 -0.41 -18.04 7.91
CA GLY A 27 0.13 -18.99 6.94
C GLY A 27 0.40 -18.36 5.57
N VAL A 28 0.98 -19.13 4.64
CA VAL A 28 1.35 -18.66 3.29
C VAL A 28 0.17 -18.03 2.54
N TRP A 29 -0.99 -18.68 2.57
CA TRP A 29 -2.19 -18.17 1.90
C TRP A 29 -2.71 -16.86 2.49
N SER A 30 -2.68 -16.71 3.82
CA SER A 30 -3.05 -15.44 4.45
C SER A 30 -2.04 -14.34 4.15
N LEU A 31 -0.73 -14.65 4.11
CA LEU A 31 0.29 -13.65 3.75
C LEU A 31 0.15 -13.19 2.29
N TRP A 32 -0.11 -14.14 1.38
CA TRP A 32 -0.41 -13.82 -0.02
C TRP A 32 -1.65 -12.95 -0.15
N ALA A 33 -2.76 -13.34 0.51
CA ALA A 33 -4.01 -12.58 0.44
C ALA A 33 -3.87 -11.16 1.00
N LEU A 34 -3.09 -10.99 2.09
CA LEU A 34 -2.79 -9.67 2.65
C LEU A 34 -1.96 -8.81 1.69
N GLY A 35 -0.92 -9.39 1.07
CA GLY A 35 -0.09 -8.71 0.09
C GLY A 35 -0.90 -8.28 -1.15
N VAL A 36 -1.68 -9.20 -1.72
CA VAL A 36 -2.55 -8.93 -2.87
C VAL A 36 -3.62 -7.88 -2.52
N GLY A 37 -4.24 -7.96 -1.35
CA GLY A 37 -5.21 -6.98 -0.88
C GLY A 37 -4.65 -5.56 -0.79
N ALA A 38 -3.42 -5.42 -0.28
CA ALA A 38 -2.73 -4.13 -0.23
C ALA A 38 -2.52 -3.54 -1.64
N VAL A 39 -2.09 -4.35 -2.61
CA VAL A 39 -1.83 -3.89 -3.99
C VAL A 39 -3.12 -3.56 -4.76
N ILE A 40 -4.19 -4.32 -4.55
CA ILE A 40 -5.48 -4.06 -5.21
C ILE A 40 -6.03 -2.70 -4.83
N SER A 41 -5.84 -2.25 -3.58
CA SER A 41 -6.28 -0.91 -3.17
C SER A 41 -5.73 0.20 -4.08
N GLY A 42 -4.48 0.05 -4.55
CA GLY A 42 -3.86 0.96 -5.51
C GLY A 42 -4.49 0.91 -6.91
N HIS A 43 -5.12 -0.19 -7.33
CA HIS A 43 -5.85 -0.23 -8.61
C HIS A 43 -7.13 0.61 -8.60
N PHE A 44 -7.64 0.92 -7.41
CA PHE A 44 -8.74 1.87 -7.22
C PHE A 44 -8.21 3.29 -6.95
N ALA A 45 -6.93 3.58 -7.20
CA ALA A 45 -6.35 4.87 -6.90
C ALA A 45 -5.28 5.29 -7.93
N GLY A 46 -5.24 6.58 -8.28
CA GLY A 46 -4.07 7.20 -8.91
C GLY A 46 -3.78 6.89 -10.39
N TRP A 47 -4.13 5.72 -10.93
CA TRP A 47 -3.83 5.38 -12.33
C TRP A 47 -4.54 6.30 -13.34
N ASN A 48 -5.74 6.79 -13.00
CA ASN A 48 -6.48 7.77 -13.77
C ASN A 48 -5.75 9.13 -13.85
N LEU A 49 -5.02 9.52 -12.80
CA LEU A 49 -4.20 10.74 -12.79
C LEU A 49 -2.98 10.58 -13.69
N GLY A 50 -2.38 9.38 -13.71
CA GLY A 50 -1.30 9.05 -14.64
C GLY A 50 -1.76 9.14 -16.10
N LEU A 51 -2.88 8.49 -16.43
CA LEU A 51 -3.45 8.52 -17.77
C LEU A 51 -3.90 9.90 -18.25
N ALA A 52 -4.20 10.83 -17.35
CA ALA A 52 -4.50 12.23 -17.72
C ALA A 52 -3.31 12.92 -18.43
N ASN A 53 -2.10 12.39 -18.27
CA ASN A 53 -0.88 12.84 -18.96
C ASN A 53 -0.63 12.11 -20.30
N GLY A 54 -1.59 11.30 -20.76
CA GLY A 54 -1.52 10.53 -21.99
C GLY A 54 -1.20 9.05 -21.78
N TRP A 55 -1.61 8.22 -22.75
CA TRP A 55 -1.41 6.78 -22.67
C TRP A 55 0.08 6.38 -22.78
N GLY A 56 0.82 7.01 -23.70
CA GLY A 56 2.24 6.68 -23.93
C GLY A 56 3.13 7.00 -22.72
N SER A 57 2.88 8.11 -22.03
CA SER A 57 3.60 8.48 -20.80
C SER A 57 3.30 7.50 -19.66
N MET A 58 2.03 7.12 -19.49
CA MET A 58 1.62 6.11 -18.53
C MET A 58 2.23 4.74 -18.82
N LEU A 59 2.29 4.32 -20.08
CA LEU A 59 2.93 3.06 -20.47
C LEU A 59 4.42 3.06 -20.10
N LEU A 60 5.15 4.11 -20.49
CA LEU A 60 6.57 4.23 -20.19
C LEU A 60 6.82 4.24 -18.66
N ALA A 61 6.06 5.05 -17.92
CA ALA A 61 6.14 5.11 -16.46
C ALA A 61 5.87 3.73 -15.84
N THR A 62 4.85 3.01 -16.33
CA THR A 62 4.49 1.68 -15.86
C THR A 62 5.63 0.69 -16.09
N ILE A 63 6.28 0.69 -17.26
CA ILE A 63 7.42 -0.19 -17.55
C ILE A 63 8.59 0.11 -16.60
N VAL A 64 8.97 1.38 -16.46
CA VAL A 64 10.09 1.78 -15.60
C VAL A 64 9.85 1.37 -14.16
N ILE A 65 8.67 1.70 -13.61
CA ILE A 65 8.32 1.35 -12.23
C ILE A 65 8.22 -0.16 -12.05
N SER A 66 7.69 -0.90 -13.03
CA SER A 66 7.59 -2.37 -12.95
C SER A 66 8.97 -3.02 -12.84
N VAL A 67 9.95 -2.58 -13.63
CA VAL A 67 11.33 -3.09 -13.56
C VAL A 67 11.96 -2.78 -12.20
N MET A 68 11.80 -1.55 -11.71
CA MET A 68 12.29 -1.16 -10.38
C MET A 68 11.64 -2.01 -9.26
N TYR A 69 10.34 -2.24 -9.34
CA TYR A 69 9.59 -2.98 -8.33
C TYR A 69 9.90 -4.47 -8.34
N LEU A 70 10.17 -5.06 -9.51
CA LEU A 70 10.68 -6.43 -9.61
C LEU A 70 12.03 -6.58 -8.91
N GLY A 71 12.95 -5.63 -9.15
CA GLY A 71 14.24 -5.59 -8.46
C GLY A 71 14.07 -5.53 -6.94
N LEU A 72 13.23 -4.60 -6.46
CA LEU A 72 12.89 -4.48 -5.03
C LEU A 72 12.31 -5.78 -4.48
N THR A 73 11.37 -6.39 -5.19
CA THR A 73 10.69 -7.62 -4.74
C THR A 73 11.66 -8.79 -4.61
N PHE A 74 12.57 -8.98 -5.58
CA PHE A 74 13.59 -10.04 -5.48
C PHE A 74 14.58 -9.78 -4.33
N SER A 75 15.01 -8.53 -4.14
CA SER A 75 15.86 -8.19 -2.99
C SER A 75 15.17 -8.47 -1.65
N LEU A 76 13.89 -8.13 -1.52
CA LEU A 76 13.11 -8.46 -0.32
C LEU A 76 12.91 -9.97 -0.16
N ALA A 77 12.70 -10.71 -1.25
CA ALA A 77 12.53 -12.16 -1.22
C ALA A 77 13.79 -12.90 -0.74
N GLU A 78 14.99 -12.39 -1.07
CA GLU A 78 16.26 -12.96 -0.57
C GLU A 78 16.57 -12.54 0.87
N MET A 79 16.29 -11.29 1.24
CA MET A 79 16.59 -10.78 2.58
C MET A 79 15.61 -11.27 3.66
N SER A 80 14.35 -11.50 3.33
CA SER A 80 13.33 -11.98 4.28
C SER A 80 13.68 -13.31 4.97
N PRO A 81 14.15 -14.36 4.27
CA PRO A 81 14.62 -15.59 4.91
C PRO A 81 16.01 -15.43 5.55
N ALA A 82 16.87 -14.56 5.04
CA ALA A 82 18.22 -14.33 5.58
C ALA A 82 18.19 -13.61 6.94
N LEU A 83 17.22 -12.72 7.16
CA LEU A 83 17.05 -11.94 8.39
C LEU A 83 15.62 -12.12 8.94
N PRO A 84 15.28 -13.30 9.51
CA PRO A 84 13.92 -13.68 9.88
C PRO A 84 13.49 -13.10 11.24
N HIS A 85 13.66 -11.80 11.42
CA HIS A 85 13.19 -11.07 12.59
C HIS A 85 12.29 -9.91 12.19
N THR A 86 11.37 -9.56 13.09
CA THR A 86 10.42 -8.46 12.89
C THR A 86 11.19 -7.13 12.82
N GLY A 87 11.15 -6.47 11.66
CA GLY A 87 11.84 -5.20 11.46
C GLY A 87 11.83 -4.62 10.04
N GLY A 88 11.24 -5.30 9.05
CA GLY A 88 10.98 -4.72 7.72
C GLY A 88 12.24 -4.22 6.99
N ALA A 89 12.09 -3.18 6.17
CA ALA A 89 13.20 -2.63 5.40
C ALA A 89 14.20 -1.91 6.32
N TYR A 90 13.75 -1.31 7.44
CA TYR A 90 14.62 -0.78 8.48
C TYR A 90 15.70 -1.79 8.91
N SER A 91 15.29 -3.02 9.20
CA SER A 91 16.18 -4.09 9.63
C SER A 91 17.22 -4.44 8.54
N PHE A 92 16.76 -4.57 7.30
CA PHE A 92 17.64 -4.89 6.17
C PHE A 92 18.68 -3.78 5.95
N ALA A 93 18.23 -2.52 5.95
CA ALA A 93 19.11 -1.36 5.81
C ALA A 93 20.08 -1.24 6.99
N ARG A 94 19.62 -1.54 8.21
CA ARG A 94 20.47 -1.52 9.40
C ARG A 94 21.59 -2.56 9.32
N THR A 95 21.29 -3.76 8.82
CA THR A 95 22.27 -4.84 8.67
C THR A 95 23.24 -4.59 7.52
N ALA A 96 22.74 -4.09 6.37
CA ALA A 96 23.56 -3.89 5.17
C ALA A 96 24.36 -2.58 5.17
N MET A 97 23.79 -1.49 5.68
CA MET A 97 24.34 -0.12 5.61
C MET A 97 24.67 0.47 6.99
N GLY A 98 24.47 -0.30 8.06
CA GLY A 98 24.78 0.08 9.44
C GLY A 98 23.80 1.07 10.08
N PRO A 99 24.09 1.54 11.31
CA PRO A 99 24.01 2.96 11.60
C PRO A 99 22.81 3.78 11.11
N TRP A 100 23.25 4.71 10.30
CA TRP A 100 22.54 5.74 9.59
C TRP A 100 21.64 5.20 8.50
N GLY A 101 22.02 4.12 7.81
CA GLY A 101 21.17 3.48 6.81
C GLY A 101 19.87 2.98 7.42
N GLY A 102 19.96 2.25 8.53
CA GLY A 102 18.79 1.85 9.31
C GLY A 102 17.97 3.06 9.78
N PHE A 103 18.58 4.08 10.37
CA PHE A 103 17.86 5.26 10.85
C PHE A 103 17.08 6.00 9.74
N LEU A 104 17.71 6.23 8.59
CA LEU A 104 17.09 6.92 7.47
C LEU A 104 15.91 6.10 6.90
N THR A 105 16.11 4.80 6.69
CA THR A 105 15.04 3.92 6.22
C THR A 105 13.88 3.86 7.21
N GLY A 106 14.16 3.77 8.51
CA GLY A 106 13.13 3.78 9.55
C GLY A 106 12.34 5.10 9.58
N LEU A 107 13.00 6.24 9.41
CA LEU A 107 12.30 7.53 9.29
C LEU A 107 11.42 7.58 8.04
N ALA A 108 11.93 7.14 6.89
CA ALA A 108 11.18 7.11 5.65
C ALA A 108 9.94 6.20 5.76
N GLU A 109 10.10 5.00 6.33
CA GLU A 109 8.98 4.07 6.58
C GLU A 109 7.93 4.70 7.51
N ASN A 110 8.33 5.43 8.56
CA ASN A 110 7.37 6.10 9.44
C ASN A 110 6.54 7.15 8.70
N VAL A 111 7.18 7.95 7.84
CA VAL A 111 6.47 8.93 7.00
C VAL A 111 5.51 8.21 6.05
N GLU A 112 5.96 7.14 5.40
CA GLU A 112 5.14 6.31 4.51
C GLU A 112 3.90 5.75 5.23
N TYR A 113 4.06 5.19 6.44
CA TYR A 113 2.96 4.64 7.22
C TYR A 113 1.96 5.70 7.71
N VAL A 114 2.37 6.95 7.86
CA VAL A 114 1.45 8.06 8.21
C VAL A 114 0.72 8.60 6.98
N LEU A 115 1.42 8.72 5.85
CA LEU A 115 0.84 9.26 4.62
C LEU A 115 -0.10 8.26 3.92
N THR A 116 0.20 6.97 3.97
CA THR A 116 -0.60 5.93 3.30
C THR A 116 -2.07 5.96 3.72
N PRO A 117 -2.43 5.95 5.03
CA PRO A 117 -3.81 6.10 5.46
C PRO A 117 -4.47 7.41 5.00
N ALA A 118 -3.73 8.52 4.99
CA ALA A 118 -4.26 9.81 4.57
C ALA A 118 -4.66 9.80 3.08
N VAL A 119 -3.82 9.22 2.23
CA VAL A 119 -4.11 9.05 0.79
C VAL A 119 -5.30 8.12 0.57
N ILE A 120 -5.36 6.99 1.29
CA ILE A 120 -6.49 6.05 1.19
C ILE A 120 -7.81 6.73 1.56
N VAL A 121 -7.84 7.45 2.68
CA VAL A 121 -9.03 8.16 3.16
C VAL A 121 -9.44 9.28 2.20
N PHE A 122 -8.48 9.96 1.55
CA PHE A 122 -8.76 10.93 0.50
C PHE A 122 -9.54 10.31 -0.66
N PHE A 123 -9.09 9.16 -1.19
CA PHE A 123 -9.76 8.46 -2.29
C PHE A 123 -11.14 7.95 -1.87
N ILE A 124 -11.26 7.31 -0.70
CA ILE A 124 -12.56 6.86 -0.18
C ILE A 124 -13.53 8.04 -0.07
N GLY A 125 -13.08 9.20 0.43
CA GLY A 125 -13.90 10.41 0.50
C GLY A 125 -14.33 10.92 -0.88
N SER A 126 -13.46 10.85 -1.88
CA SER A 126 -13.80 11.19 -3.28
C SER A 126 -14.84 10.23 -3.85
N TYR A 127 -14.72 8.93 -3.59
CA TYR A 127 -15.71 7.94 -3.99
C TYR A 127 -17.06 8.15 -3.32
N MET A 128 -17.09 8.36 -2.01
CA MET A 128 -18.34 8.61 -1.28
C MET A 128 -19.00 9.91 -1.76
N GLY A 129 -18.20 10.96 -1.98
CA GLY A 129 -18.73 12.22 -2.53
C GLY A 129 -19.35 12.04 -3.90
N SER A 130 -18.78 11.19 -4.76
CA SER A 130 -19.32 10.87 -6.08
C SER A 130 -20.59 10.01 -6.00
N ILE A 131 -20.64 9.04 -5.08
CA ILE A 131 -21.80 8.13 -4.89
C ILE A 131 -23.01 8.88 -4.30
N PHE A 132 -22.77 9.71 -3.29
CA PHE A 132 -23.83 10.43 -2.57
C PHE A 132 -24.08 11.84 -3.11
N GLY A 133 -23.34 12.28 -4.13
CA GLY A 133 -23.48 13.61 -4.73
C GLY A 133 -23.17 14.75 -3.75
N THR A 134 -22.32 14.54 -2.75
CA THR A 134 -22.02 15.57 -1.75
C THR A 134 -21.06 16.64 -2.32
N PRO A 135 -21.24 17.93 -1.99
CA PRO A 135 -20.32 18.98 -2.43
C PRO A 135 -18.87 18.73 -1.97
N PRO A 136 -17.84 19.24 -2.68
CA PRO A 136 -16.44 19.06 -2.29
C PRO A 136 -16.12 19.56 -0.87
N ALA A 137 -16.85 20.54 -0.37
CA ALA A 137 -16.71 21.05 1.00
C ALA A 137 -17.02 19.99 2.08
N TRP A 138 -17.72 18.91 1.73
CA TRP A 138 -18.06 17.80 2.64
C TRP A 138 -16.97 16.71 2.69
N GLN A 139 -15.91 16.81 1.87
CA GLN A 139 -14.84 15.82 1.86
C GLN A 139 -14.19 15.59 3.24
N PRO A 140 -13.94 16.64 4.07
CA PRO A 140 -13.41 16.44 5.43
C PRO A 140 -14.33 15.64 6.35
N VAL A 141 -15.66 15.72 6.16
CA VAL A 141 -16.63 14.95 6.94
C VAL A 141 -16.48 13.46 6.65
N TRP A 142 -16.33 13.10 5.37
CA TRP A 142 -16.01 11.72 4.98
C TRP A 142 -14.69 11.26 5.58
N TRP A 143 -13.66 12.10 5.56
CA TRP A 143 -12.36 11.74 6.13
C TRP A 143 -12.45 11.41 7.62
N ILE A 144 -13.08 12.29 8.40
CA ILE A 144 -13.29 12.07 9.84
C ILE A 144 -14.10 10.79 10.08
N GLY A 145 -15.18 10.59 9.32
CA GLY A 145 -16.01 9.39 9.43
C GLY A 145 -15.24 8.09 9.22
N PHE A 146 -14.45 7.99 8.14
CA PHE A 146 -13.65 6.79 7.89
C PHE A 146 -12.49 6.62 8.86
N TYR A 147 -11.87 7.70 9.34
CA TYR A 147 -10.88 7.60 10.42
C TYR A 147 -11.49 7.03 11.70
N ILE A 148 -12.69 7.47 12.09
CA ILE A 148 -13.39 6.93 13.25
C ILE A 148 -13.66 5.43 13.06
N VAL A 149 -14.12 5.02 11.87
CA VAL A 149 -14.33 3.60 11.54
C VAL A 149 -13.03 2.80 11.62
N PHE A 150 -11.94 3.26 11.00
CA PHE A 150 -10.67 2.55 11.01
C PHE A 150 -10.04 2.49 12.40
N ILE A 151 -10.09 3.57 13.17
CA ILE A 151 -9.62 3.58 14.57
C ILE A 151 -10.47 2.63 15.40
N GLY A 152 -11.80 2.67 15.26
CA GLY A 152 -12.71 1.75 15.94
C GLY A 152 -12.39 0.27 15.64
N LEU A 153 -12.20 -0.08 14.37
CA LEU A 153 -11.79 -1.43 13.95
C LEU A 153 -10.43 -1.82 14.55
N ASN A 154 -9.45 -0.92 14.55
CA ASN A 154 -8.13 -1.17 15.14
C ASN A 154 -8.20 -1.39 16.65
N ILE A 155 -9.13 -0.74 17.36
CA ILE A 155 -9.34 -0.93 18.80
C ILE A 155 -10.01 -2.27 19.11
N ILE A 156 -11.00 -2.69 18.32
CA ILE A 156 -11.77 -3.93 18.56
C ILE A 156 -10.91 -5.18 18.48
N GLY A 157 -9.93 -5.20 17.57
CA GLY A 157 -8.91 -6.24 17.56
C GLY A 157 -8.49 -6.68 16.16
N VAL A 158 -7.22 -7.09 16.09
CA VAL A 158 -6.52 -7.44 14.85
C VAL A 158 -7.16 -8.61 14.11
N GLU A 159 -7.77 -9.57 14.80
CA GLU A 159 -8.43 -10.72 14.16
C GLU A 159 -9.64 -10.31 13.32
N LEU A 160 -10.46 -9.38 13.82
CA LEU A 160 -11.62 -8.86 13.09
C LEU A 160 -11.16 -8.06 11.87
N SER A 161 -10.16 -7.19 12.05
CA SER A 161 -9.56 -6.43 10.95
C SER A 161 -9.09 -7.34 9.84
N PHE A 162 -8.39 -8.44 10.15
CA PHE A 162 -7.93 -9.40 9.14
C PHE A 162 -9.08 -10.05 8.36
N LYS A 163 -10.16 -10.46 9.03
CA LYS A 163 -11.33 -11.06 8.37
C LYS A 163 -12.02 -10.05 7.44
N ILE A 164 -12.19 -8.82 7.89
CA ILE A 164 -12.77 -7.74 7.10
C ILE A 164 -11.90 -7.42 5.89
N THR A 165 -10.58 -7.27 6.08
CA THR A 165 -9.63 -7.02 4.98
C THR A 165 -9.75 -8.09 3.92
N LEU A 166 -9.74 -9.38 4.29
CA LEU A 166 -9.88 -10.48 3.33
C LEU A 166 -11.20 -10.40 2.56
N ALA A 167 -12.32 -10.18 3.26
CA ALA A 167 -13.64 -10.08 2.63
C ALA A 167 -13.70 -8.90 1.64
N VAL A 168 -13.19 -7.73 2.03
CA VAL A 168 -13.13 -6.54 1.17
C VAL A 168 -12.22 -6.78 -0.04
N THR A 169 -11.08 -7.45 0.14
CA THR A 169 -10.19 -7.81 -0.98
C THR A 169 -10.89 -8.71 -2.00
N LEU A 170 -11.61 -9.74 -1.53
CA LEU A 170 -12.36 -10.63 -2.43
C LEU A 170 -13.48 -9.90 -3.17
N LEU A 171 -14.19 -8.99 -2.50
CA LEU A 171 -15.21 -8.15 -3.13
C LEU A 171 -14.57 -7.21 -4.17
N ALA A 172 -13.44 -6.59 -3.85
CA ALA A 172 -12.72 -5.70 -4.75
C ALA A 172 -12.25 -6.44 -6.01
N LEU A 173 -11.75 -7.68 -5.87
CA LEU A 173 -11.43 -8.56 -6.99
C LEU A 173 -12.65 -8.84 -7.87
N ALA A 174 -13.80 -9.15 -7.26
CA ALA A 174 -15.04 -9.37 -8.00
C ALA A 174 -15.46 -8.12 -8.80
N CYS A 175 -15.36 -6.93 -8.19
CA CYS A 175 -15.61 -5.66 -8.88
C CYS A 175 -14.64 -5.43 -10.05
N LEU A 176 -13.35 -5.72 -9.88
CA LEU A 176 -12.36 -5.62 -10.95
C LEU A 176 -12.67 -6.58 -12.10
N VAL A 177 -13.02 -7.84 -11.80
CA VAL A 177 -13.40 -8.82 -12.83
C VAL A 177 -14.65 -8.35 -13.59
N ALA A 178 -15.68 -7.87 -12.88
CA ALA A 178 -16.88 -7.33 -13.50
C ALA A 178 -16.57 -6.11 -14.39
N PHE A 179 -15.69 -5.21 -13.92
CA PHE A 179 -15.21 -4.07 -14.70
C PHE A 179 -14.50 -4.53 -15.97
N TRP A 180 -13.55 -5.46 -15.89
CA TRP A 180 -12.82 -5.97 -17.05
C TRP A 180 -13.75 -6.62 -18.07
N ILE A 181 -14.69 -7.46 -17.64
CA ILE A 181 -15.68 -8.09 -18.52
C ILE A 181 -16.54 -7.03 -19.21
N SER A 182 -16.97 -6.00 -18.49
CA SER A 182 -17.78 -4.91 -19.06
C SER A 182 -16.98 -3.97 -19.97
N ALA A 183 -15.70 -3.76 -19.69
CA ALA A 183 -14.84 -2.83 -20.42
C ALA A 183 -14.28 -3.48 -21.70
N PHE A 184 -14.05 -4.79 -21.70
CA PHE A 184 -13.44 -5.53 -22.80
C PHE A 184 -14.11 -5.29 -24.17
N PRO A 185 -15.46 -5.29 -24.30
CA PRO A 185 -16.12 -5.02 -25.58
C PRO A 185 -16.02 -3.56 -26.03
N LYS A 186 -15.58 -2.64 -25.16
CA LYS A 186 -15.51 -1.18 -25.41
C LYS A 186 -14.08 -0.71 -25.70
N ILE A 187 -13.13 -1.62 -25.84
CA ILE A 187 -11.73 -1.28 -26.13
C ILE A 187 -11.63 -0.79 -27.58
N ASP A 188 -11.25 0.48 -27.72
CA ASP A 188 -10.86 1.10 -28.99
C ASP A 188 -9.53 1.82 -28.78
N PHE A 189 -8.46 1.19 -29.24
CA PHE A 189 -7.11 1.67 -29.01
C PHE A 189 -6.82 2.98 -29.76
N ALA A 190 -7.32 3.11 -30.99
CA ALA A 190 -7.12 4.33 -31.77
C ALA A 190 -7.76 5.52 -31.05
N ARG A 191 -9.00 5.35 -30.60
CA ARG A 191 -9.74 6.42 -29.92
C ARG A 191 -9.24 6.73 -28.51
N TRP A 192 -8.95 5.71 -27.70
CA TRP A 192 -8.69 5.89 -26.27
C TRP A 192 -7.21 5.91 -25.88
N ALA A 193 -6.30 5.46 -26.78
CA ALA A 193 -4.86 5.48 -26.52
C ALA A 193 -4.09 6.45 -27.43
N MET A 194 -4.44 6.52 -28.72
CA MET A 194 -3.70 7.36 -29.69
C MET A 194 -4.26 8.79 -29.79
N ASN A 195 -5.58 8.96 -29.67
CA ASN A 195 -6.26 10.26 -29.84
C ASN A 195 -6.33 11.13 -28.57
N VAL A 196 -5.44 10.93 -27.59
CA VAL A 196 -5.54 11.63 -26.29
C VAL A 196 -4.27 12.42 -26.02
N GLY A 197 -4.40 13.75 -26.08
CA GLY A 197 -3.35 14.72 -25.74
C GLY A 197 -3.25 14.99 -24.23
N ALA A 198 -2.29 15.83 -23.85
CA ALA A 198 -2.08 16.22 -22.45
C ALA A 198 -3.34 16.88 -21.86
N GLY A 199 -3.72 16.48 -20.64
CA GLY A 199 -4.94 16.95 -19.98
C GLY A 199 -6.22 16.24 -20.39
N GLY A 200 -6.12 15.15 -21.17
CA GLY A 200 -7.28 14.35 -21.61
C GLY A 200 -8.05 14.95 -22.79
N ALA A 201 -7.49 15.97 -23.46
CA ALA A 201 -8.09 16.56 -24.64
C ALA A 201 -7.96 15.62 -25.85
N VAL A 202 -9.02 15.50 -26.65
CA VAL A 202 -8.99 14.73 -27.90
C VAL A 202 -8.12 15.48 -28.91
N LEU A 203 -7.19 14.79 -29.56
CA LEU A 203 -6.36 15.41 -30.59
C LEU A 203 -7.25 15.77 -31.80
N PRO A 204 -7.01 16.92 -32.46
CA PRO A 204 -7.86 17.36 -33.57
C PRO A 204 -7.91 16.37 -34.77
N GLU A 205 -6.96 15.45 -34.88
CA GLU A 205 -6.75 14.61 -36.07
C GLU A 205 -6.81 13.09 -35.84
N GLY A 206 -7.14 12.60 -34.64
CA GLY A 206 -7.22 11.14 -34.40
C GLY A 206 -5.98 10.52 -33.77
#